data_AF-A0A833D409-F1
#
_entry.id   AF-A0A833D409-F1
#
_cell.length_a   1.000
_cell.length_b   1.000
_cell.length_c   1.000
_cell.angle_alpha   90.00
_cell.angle_beta   90.00
_cell.angle_gamma   90.00
#
_symmetry.space_group_name_H-M   'P 1'
#
loop_
_entity.id
_entity.type
_entity.pdbx_description
1 polymer ?
#
loop_
_entity_poly.entity_id
_entity_poly.type
_entity_poly.pdbx_seq_one_letter_code
_entity_poly.pdbx_strand_id
1 'polypeptide(L)'
;MDRPERRPSGYRQYGPDVVRRIRFIQHAKQLGFSLNEVLELLSLRVAPDGTCAAVQTRALSKIQDIDAKIAALGGMRRALLRLSETCGGPGPATECPILEALDQENDHAHA
;
A
#
# COMPACT_ATOMS: atom_id res chain seq x y z
N MET A 1 -15.56 -5.50 -19.88
CA MET A 1 -15.47 -6.64 -18.95
C MET A 1 -16.69 -7.48 -19.16
N ASP A 2 -16.50 -8.74 -19.53
CA ASP A 2 -17.64 -9.61 -19.77
C ASP A 2 -18.23 -10.10 -18.45
N ARG A 3 -19.56 -10.07 -18.34
CA ARG A 3 -20.25 -10.41 -17.09
C ARG A 3 -20.37 -11.93 -17.01
N PRO A 4 -19.90 -12.58 -15.93
CA PRO A 4 -19.95 -14.04 -15.83
C PRO A 4 -21.40 -14.52 -15.94
N GLU A 5 -21.59 -15.62 -16.68
CA GLU A 5 -22.86 -16.31 -16.79
C GLU A 5 -23.40 -16.68 -15.41
N ARG A 6 -24.71 -16.79 -15.29
CA ARG A 6 -25.36 -17.18 -14.04
C ARG A 6 -25.96 -18.57 -14.18
N ARG A 7 -25.87 -19.37 -13.11
CA ARG A 7 -26.64 -20.60 -12.96
C ARG A 7 -28.13 -20.25 -12.89
N PRO A 8 -29.04 -21.21 -13.19
CA PRO A 8 -30.48 -21.04 -12.92
C PRO A 8 -30.80 -20.64 -11.48
N SER A 9 -29.94 -21.00 -10.52
CA SER A 9 -30.03 -20.58 -9.11
C SER A 9 -29.57 -19.14 -8.82
N GLY A 10 -29.15 -18.37 -9.83
CA GLY A 10 -28.74 -16.97 -9.70
C GLY A 10 -27.25 -16.73 -9.39
N TYR A 11 -26.50 -17.78 -9.04
CA TYR A 11 -25.05 -17.68 -8.75
C TYR A 11 -24.23 -17.45 -10.02
N ARG A 12 -23.20 -16.60 -9.94
CA ARG A 12 -22.24 -16.38 -11.04
C ARG A 12 -21.35 -17.61 -11.21
N GLN A 13 -21.13 -18.01 -12.47
CA GLN A 13 -20.21 -19.06 -12.87
C GLN A 13 -18.89 -18.43 -13.32
N TYR A 14 -17.79 -18.87 -12.73
CA TYR A 14 -16.47 -18.35 -13.06
C TYR A 14 -15.63 -19.45 -13.68
N GLY A 15 -15.23 -19.24 -14.94
CA GLY A 15 -14.28 -20.11 -15.61
C GLY A 15 -12.86 -20.01 -15.02
N PRO A 16 -11.97 -20.95 -15.34
CA PRO A 16 -10.61 -21.01 -14.82
C PRO A 16 -9.79 -19.74 -15.17
N ASP A 17 -10.07 -19.08 -16.29
CA ASP A 17 -9.45 -17.79 -16.66
C ASP A 17 -9.76 -16.68 -15.68
N VAL A 18 -11.01 -16.58 -15.22
CA VAL A 18 -11.40 -15.56 -14.26
C VAL A 18 -10.72 -15.81 -12.92
N VAL A 19 -10.61 -17.07 -12.51
CA VAL A 19 -9.88 -17.44 -11.30
C VAL A 19 -8.39 -17.06 -11.40
N ARG A 20 -7.73 -17.37 -12.53
CA ARG A 20 -6.33 -16.96 -12.78
C ARG A 20 -6.16 -15.44 -12.68
N ARG A 21 -7.09 -14.69 -13.26
CA ARG A 21 -7.09 -13.23 -13.22
C ARG A 21 -7.28 -12.69 -11.80
N ILE A 22 -8.19 -13.26 -11.01
CA ILE A 22 -8.39 -12.86 -9.61
C ILE A 22 -7.13 -13.11 -8.78
N ARG A 23 -6.47 -14.26 -8.94
CA ARG A 23 -5.19 -14.54 -8.26
C ARG A 23 -4.11 -13.53 -8.65
N PHE A 24 -4.03 -13.18 -9.93
CA PHE A 24 -3.11 -12.14 -10.40
C PHE A 24 -3.35 -10.80 -9.68
N ILE A 25 -4.62 -10.37 -9.61
CA ILE A 25 -5.00 -9.12 -8.92
C ILE A 25 -4.63 -9.20 -7.44
N GLN A 26 -4.93 -10.32 -6.76
CA GLN A 26 -4.62 -10.51 -5.35
C GLN A 26 -3.12 -10.43 -5.08
N HIS A 27 -2.29 -11.11 -5.87
CA HIS A 27 -0.84 -11.08 -5.70
C HIS A 27 -0.26 -9.69 -5.97
N ALA A 28 -0.70 -9.01 -7.04
CA ALA A 28 -0.26 -7.64 -7.31
C ALA A 28 -0.63 -6.68 -6.17
N LYS A 29 -1.83 -6.80 -5.59
CA LYS A 29 -2.22 -6.00 -4.41
C LYS A 29 -1.36 -6.30 -3.19
N GLN A 30 -0.98 -7.56 -2.97
CA GLN A 30 -0.08 -7.94 -1.86
C GLN A 30 1.30 -7.30 -2.00
N LEU A 31 1.76 -7.08 -3.24
CA LEU A 31 3.02 -6.40 -3.54
C LEU A 31 2.91 -4.86 -3.49
N GLY A 32 1.76 -4.31 -3.09
CA GLY A 32 1.58 -2.86 -2.93
C GLY A 32 1.13 -2.13 -4.19
N PHE A 33 0.78 -2.84 -5.26
CA PHE A 33 0.13 -2.21 -6.41
C PHE A 33 -1.32 -1.81 -6.07
N SER A 34 -1.66 -0.57 -6.41
CA SER A 34 -3.04 -0.06 -6.41
C SER A 34 -3.88 -0.76 -7.47
N LEU A 35 -5.20 -0.65 -7.35
CA LEU A 35 -6.11 -1.22 -8.35
C LEU A 35 -5.89 -0.62 -9.74
N ASN A 36 -5.52 0.66 -9.84
CA ASN A 36 -5.24 1.31 -11.11
C ASN A 36 -3.98 0.72 -11.76
N GLU A 37 -2.91 0.53 -11.01
CA GLU A 37 -1.68 -0.08 -11.54
C GLU A 37 -1.90 -1.55 -11.93
N VAL A 38 -2.71 -2.29 -11.16
CA VAL A 38 -3.08 -3.66 -11.53
C VAL A 38 -3.85 -3.69 -12.84
N LEU A 39 -4.75 -2.72 -13.09
CA LEU A 39 -5.45 -2.60 -14.35
C LEU A 39 -4.48 -2.33 -15.51
N GLU A 40 -3.48 -1.46 -15.33
CA GLU A 40 -2.44 -1.22 -16.35
C GLU A 40 -1.63 -2.48 -16.64
N LEU A 41 -1.22 -3.23 -15.62
CA LEU A 41 -0.52 -4.51 -15.80
C LEU A 41 -1.38 -5.55 -16.54
N LEU A 42 -2.69 -5.58 -16.27
CA LEU A 42 -3.64 -6.44 -16.98
C LEU A 42 -3.80 -6.00 -18.44
N SER A 43 -3.81 -4.70 -18.72
CA SER A 43 -3.84 -4.17 -20.08
C SER A 43 -2.59 -4.55 -20.86
N LEU A 44 -1.40 -4.42 -20.26
CA LEU A 44 -0.13 -4.82 -20.88
C LEU A 44 -0.08 -6.31 -21.23
N ARG A 45 -0.81 -7.18 -20.51
CA ARG A 45 -0.84 -8.62 -20.82
C ARG A 45 -1.56 -8.95 -22.12
N VAL A 46 -2.57 -8.15 -22.50
CA VAL A 46 -3.43 -8.43 -23.65
C VAL A 46 -3.19 -7.48 -24.82
N ALA A 47 -2.40 -6.42 -24.60
CA ALA A 47 -2.05 -5.44 -25.61
C ALA A 47 -1.04 -6.03 -26.62
N PRO A 48 -1.20 -5.79 -27.93
CA PRO A 48 -0.28 -6.28 -28.96
C PRO A 48 1.16 -5.77 -28.80
N ASP A 49 1.31 -4.59 -28.21
CA ASP A 49 2.56 -3.88 -27.92
C ASP A 49 2.99 -4.02 -26.44
N GLY A 50 2.32 -4.87 -25.68
CA GLY A 50 2.67 -5.19 -24.31
C GLY A 50 4.05 -5.84 -24.21
N THR A 51 5.03 -5.12 -23.67
CA THR A 51 6.42 -5.61 -23.57
C THR A 51 6.81 -5.94 -22.14
N CYS A 52 7.74 -6.89 -21.98
CA CYS A 52 8.37 -7.17 -20.68
C CYS A 52 9.04 -5.91 -20.10
N ALA A 53 9.60 -5.04 -20.96
CA ALA A 53 10.20 -3.76 -20.55
C ALA A 53 9.16 -2.84 -19.90
N ALA A 54 7.96 -2.69 -20.48
CA ALA A 54 6.90 -1.88 -19.89
C ALA A 54 6.45 -2.41 -18.52
N VAL A 55 6.34 -3.74 -18.38
CA VAL A 55 6.04 -4.38 -17.08
C VAL A 55 7.16 -4.13 -16.07
N GLN A 56 8.42 -4.25 -16.49
CA GLN A 56 9.59 -3.99 -15.64
C GLN A 56 9.60 -2.55 -15.15
N THR A 57 9.31 -1.56 -16.01
CA THR A 57 9.22 -0.15 -15.61
C THR A 57 8.20 0.06 -14.49
N ARG A 58 7.02 -0.57 -14.57
CA ARG A 58 5.99 -0.47 -13.50
C ARG A 58 6.44 -1.13 -12.20
N ALA A 59 7.15 -2.25 -12.28
CA ALA A 59 7.72 -2.89 -11.11
C ALA A 59 8.80 -2.02 -10.44
N LEU A 60 9.71 -1.43 -11.23
CA LEU A 60 10.74 -0.52 -10.72
C LEU A 60 10.14 0.73 -10.09
N SER A 61 9.12 1.32 -10.71
CA SER A 61 8.38 2.45 -10.10
C SER A 61 7.75 2.05 -8.77
N LYS A 62 7.17 0.86 -8.66
CA LYS A 62 6.60 0.38 -7.40
C LYS A 62 7.67 0.18 -6.33
N ILE A 63 8.85 -0.31 -6.70
CA ILE A 63 10.00 -0.42 -5.78
C ILE A 63 10.39 0.96 -5.24
N GLN A 64 10.49 1.97 -6.11
CA GLN A 64 10.80 3.34 -5.68
C GLN A 64 9.76 3.90 -4.69
N ASP A 65 8.46 3.68 -4.94
CA ASP A 65 7.40 4.08 -3.99
C ASP A 65 7.56 3.38 -2.63
N ILE A 66 7.87 2.09 -2.64
CA ILE A 66 8.09 1.29 -1.43
C ILE A 66 9.30 1.82 -0.66
N ASP A 67 10.42 2.08 -1.34
CA ASP A 67 11.64 2.60 -0.72
C ASP A 67 11.40 3.98 -0.08
N ALA A 68 10.68 4.86 -0.76
CA ALA A 68 10.28 6.16 -0.22
C ALA A 68 9.41 6.00 1.05
N LYS A 69 8.47 5.06 1.03
CA LYS A 69 7.62 4.76 2.19
C LYS A 69 8.42 4.16 3.36
N ILE A 70 9.38 3.28 3.07
CA ILE A 70 10.30 2.73 4.08
C ILE A 70 11.13 3.85 4.71
N ALA A 71 11.67 4.78 3.92
CA ALA A 71 12.43 5.91 4.43
C ALA A 71 11.58 6.79 5.36
N ALA A 72 10.34 7.11 4.95
CA ALA A 72 9.40 7.88 5.76
C ALA A 72 9.02 7.16 7.07
N LEU A 73 8.66 5.88 6.99
CA LEU A 73 8.36 5.04 8.16
C LEU A 73 9.57 4.88 9.10
N GLY A 74 10.77 4.77 8.54
CA GLY A 74 12.01 4.76 9.31
C GLY A 74 12.24 6.07 10.05
N GLY A 75 11.93 7.21 9.42
CA GLY A 75 11.95 8.54 10.05
C GLY A 75 10.99 8.63 11.23
N MET A 76 9.72 8.30 11.00
CA MET A 76 8.68 8.29 12.04
C MET A 76 9.05 7.35 13.20
N ARG A 77 9.55 6.14 12.90
CA ARG A 77 10.02 5.19 13.91
C ARG A 77 11.15 5.78 14.77
N ARG A 78 12.13 6.45 14.16
CA ARG A 78 13.23 7.09 14.91
C ARG A 78 12.71 8.22 15.80
N ALA A 79 11.77 9.02 15.33
CA ALA A 79 11.15 10.07 16.13
C ALA A 79 10.40 9.49 17.34
N LEU A 80 9.54 8.49 17.11
CA LEU A 80 8.82 7.79 18.17
C LEU A 80 9.75 7.12 19.19
N LEU A 81 10.87 6.55 18.75
CA LEU A 81 11.86 5.97 19.66
C LEU A 81 12.47 7.03 20.58
N ARG A 82 12.90 8.17 20.04
CA ARG A 82 13.43 9.27 20.86
C ARG A 82 12.42 9.77 21.88
N LEU A 83 11.16 9.92 21.49
CA LEU A 83 10.08 10.30 22.41
C LEU A 83 9.84 9.21 23.47
N SER A 84 9.91 7.94 23.09
CA SER A 84 9.75 6.85 24.06
C SER A 84 10.86 6.81 25.12
N GLU A 85 12.07 7.25 24.78
CA GLU A 85 13.21 7.33 25.71
C GLU A 85 13.04 8.44 26.76
N THR A 86 12.19 9.46 26.51
CA THR A 86 11.92 10.53 27.48
C THR A 86 10.83 10.16 28.49
N CYS A 87 10.04 9.12 28.23
CA CYS A 87 9.02 8.66 29.16
C CYS A 87 9.59 7.64 30.16
N GLY A 88 9.62 8.02 31.44
CA GLY A 88 10.17 7.19 32.53
C GLY A 88 9.29 6.02 33.01
N GLY A 89 8.10 5.81 32.43
CA GLY A 89 7.15 4.81 32.91
C GLY A 89 6.25 5.32 34.05
N PRO A 90 5.83 4.45 34.98
CA PRO A 90 4.55 4.56 35.69
C PRO A 90 4.32 5.91 36.38
N GLY A 91 3.18 6.51 36.05
CA GLY A 91 2.70 7.82 36.49
C GLY A 91 1.40 8.15 35.73
N PRO A 92 0.67 9.22 36.11
CA PRO A 92 -0.52 9.63 35.39
C PRO A 92 -0.18 10.15 33.99
N ALA A 93 -1.03 9.88 33.01
CA ALA A 93 -0.79 10.33 31.62
C ALA A 93 -0.71 11.86 31.48
N THR A 94 -1.28 12.62 32.42
CA THR A 94 -1.19 14.08 32.48
C THR A 94 0.24 14.61 32.64
N GLU A 95 1.18 13.77 33.08
CA GLU A 95 2.59 14.10 33.26
C GLU A 95 3.48 13.40 32.21
N CYS A 96 2.88 12.85 31.14
CA CYS A 96 3.61 12.08 30.15
C CYS A 96 4.39 13.00 29.19
N PRO A 97 5.74 12.93 29.15
CA PRO A 97 6.54 13.78 28.27
C PRO A 97 6.30 13.52 26.77
N ILE A 98 5.81 12.32 26.42
CA ILE A 98 5.42 12.01 25.03
C ILE A 98 4.20 12.83 24.63
N LEU A 99 3.18 12.91 25.49
CA LEU A 99 1.97 13.68 25.18
C LEU A 99 2.28 15.18 25.12
N GLU A 100 3.09 15.67 26.06
CA GLU A 100 3.58 17.05 26.03
C GLU A 100 4.31 17.37 24.71
N ALA A 101 5.24 16.52 24.29
CA ALA A 101 5.97 16.71 23.03
C ALA A 101 5.07 16.69 21.78
N LEU A 102 4.02 15.86 21.77
CA LEU A 102 3.07 15.80 20.66
C LEU A 102 2.15 17.04 20.60
N ASP A 103 1.86 17.66 21.74
CA ASP A 103 1.08 18.90 21.79
C ASP A 103 1.88 20.11 21.25
N GLN A 104 3.21 20.10 21.37
CA GLN A 104 4.09 21.19 20.92
C GLN A 104 4.33 21.21 19.39
N GLU A 105 4.14 20.08 18.67
CA GLU A 105 4.45 19.99 17.23
C GLU A 105 3.52 20.84 16.32
N ASN A 106 2.46 21.46 16.87
CA ASN A 106 1.59 22.37 16.14
C ASN A 106 2.10 23.81 16.02
N ASP A 107 3.15 24.21 16.76
CA ASP A 107 3.62 25.61 16.81
C ASP A 107 4.81 25.93 15.86
N HIS A 108 5.32 24.95 15.12
CA HIS A 108 6.52 25.13 14.25
C HIS A 108 6.29 24.88 12.75
N ALA A 109 5.04 24.75 12.30
CA ALA A 109 4.72 24.60 10.87
C ALA A 109 4.58 25.92 10.08
N HIS A 110 4.99 27.07 10.65
CA HIS A 110 4.99 28.37 9.96
C HIS A 110 6.26 29.16 10.27
N ALA A 111 7.37 28.84 9.59
CA ALA A 111 8.50 29.75 9.38
C ALA A 111 9.15 29.44 8.03
#